data_AF-A0A8C5VY30-F1
#
_entry.id   AF-A0A8C5VY30-F1
#
_cell.length_a   1.000
_cell.length_b   1.000
_cell.length_c   1.000
_cell.angle_alpha   90.00
_cell.angle_beta   90.00
_cell.angle_gamma   90.00
#
_symmetry.space_group_name_H-M   'P 1'
#
loop_
_entity.id
_entity.type
_entity.pdbx_description
1 polymer ?
#
loop_
_entity_poly.entity_id
_entity_poly.type
_entity_poly.pdbx_seq_one_letter_code
_entity_poly.pdbx_strand_id
1 'polypeptide(L)'
;FSVYNRVWIPDPEEVWKSAEIAKDYRVGDKVLRLLLEDGTELDYSVDPESLPPLRNPDILVGENDLTALSYLHEPAVLHNLRIRFAESKLIYTYSGIILVAMNPYKQLPIYGDAIIHAYSGQNMGDMDPHIFAVAEEAYKQMARNNRNQSIIVSGESGAGKTVSARYAMRYFATVSKSSSTAHVEDKVLASNPITEAVGNAKTTRNDNSSRFGKYTEISFDERNQIIGANMRTYLLEKSRVVFQEVRKNLIIQGWEAILSSRV
;
A
#
# COMPACT_ATOMS: atom_id res chain seq x y z
N PHE A 1 9.55 10.22 30.85
CA PHE A 1 8.25 9.70 31.33
C PHE A 1 7.77 10.59 32.46
N SER A 2 7.22 11.75 32.08
CA SER A 2 6.71 12.76 33.01
C SER A 2 5.18 12.77 33.00
N VAL A 3 4.56 13.36 34.03
CA VAL A 3 3.12 13.59 34.11
C VAL A 3 2.62 14.28 32.83
N TYR A 4 1.39 13.94 32.41
CA TYR A 4 0.72 14.40 31.19
C TYR A 4 1.27 13.87 29.87
N ASN A 5 2.43 13.22 29.85
CA ASN A 5 2.86 12.50 28.66
C ASN A 5 1.99 11.26 28.45
N ARG A 6 1.80 10.86 27.20
CA ARG A 6 1.03 9.66 26.84
C ARG A 6 1.93 8.53 26.37
N VAL A 7 1.51 7.30 26.62
CA VAL A 7 2.21 6.06 26.24
C VAL A 7 1.25 5.09 25.56
N TRP A 8 1.83 4.11 24.86
CA TRP A 8 1.12 2.97 24.30
C TRP A 8 1.29 1.75 25.17
N ILE A 9 0.19 1.10 25.53
CA ILE A 9 0.18 -0.19 26.22
C ILE A 9 -0.56 -1.24 25.39
N PRO A 10 -0.24 -2.53 25.53
CA PRO A 10 -0.90 -3.59 24.76
C PRO A 10 -2.41 -3.64 24.99
N ASP A 11 -3.16 -3.93 23.94
CA ASP A 11 -4.59 -4.14 23.98
C ASP A 11 -5.00 -5.38 23.15
N PRO A 12 -5.86 -6.27 23.66
CA PRO A 12 -6.25 -7.48 22.93
C PRO A 12 -7.05 -7.24 21.64
N GLU A 13 -7.79 -6.13 21.55
CA GLU A 13 -8.68 -5.86 20.42
C GLU A 13 -8.02 -4.95 19.38
N GLU A 14 -7.40 -3.87 19.86
CA GLU A 14 -6.84 -2.82 19.00
C GLU A 14 -5.30 -2.90 18.87
N VAL A 15 -4.69 -3.97 19.40
CA VAL A 15 -3.23 -4.21 19.52
C VAL A 15 -2.57 -3.26 20.53
N TRP A 16 -2.86 -1.96 20.45
CA TRP A 16 -2.31 -0.91 21.29
C TRP A 16 -3.40 0.08 21.70
N LYS A 17 -3.37 0.53 22.97
CA LYS A 17 -4.21 1.62 23.46
C LYS A 17 -3.38 2.71 24.13
N SER A 18 -3.91 3.93 24.12
CA SER A 18 -3.27 5.09 24.73
C SER A 18 -3.55 5.16 26.23
N ALA A 19 -2.55 5.59 26.99
CA ALA A 19 -2.69 5.88 28.41
C ALA A 19 -1.86 7.11 28.78
N GLU A 20 -2.35 7.95 29.69
CA GLU A 20 -1.66 9.13 30.19
C GLU A 20 -0.88 8.80 31.46
N ILE A 21 0.33 9.34 31.61
CA ILE A 21 1.13 9.17 32.82
C ILE A 21 0.56 10.07 33.93
N ALA A 22 0.04 9.45 34.99
CA ALA A 22 -0.55 10.15 36.13
C ALA A 22 0.51 10.61 37.16
N LYS A 23 1.68 9.97 37.18
CA LYS A 23 2.79 10.31 38.08
C LYS A 23 4.14 10.13 37.39
N ASP A 24 5.06 11.09 37.61
CA ASP A 24 6.43 11.01 37.10
C ASP A 24 7.09 9.68 37.46
N TYR A 25 7.67 9.03 36.45
CA TYR A 25 8.42 7.79 36.62
C TYR A 25 9.81 8.07 37.19
N ARG A 26 10.20 7.37 38.27
CA ARG A 26 11.57 7.39 38.75
C ARG A 26 12.33 6.17 38.23
N VAL A 27 13.57 6.38 37.84
CA VAL A 27 14.43 5.31 37.31
C VAL A 27 14.55 4.19 38.34
N GLY A 28 14.16 2.98 37.96
CA GLY A 28 14.14 1.80 38.83
C GLY A 28 12.78 1.44 39.42
N ASP A 29 11.76 2.29 39.25
CA ASP A 29 10.39 1.94 39.63
C ASP A 29 9.89 0.77 38.77
N LYS A 30 9.20 -0.18 39.39
CA LYS A 30 8.61 -1.36 38.72
C LYS A 30 7.16 -1.14 38.26
N VAL A 31 6.61 0.03 38.55
CA VAL A 31 5.21 0.36 38.27
C VAL A 31 5.16 1.77 37.70
N LEU A 32 4.38 1.94 36.63
CA LEU A 32 4.03 3.21 36.03
C LEU A 32 2.54 3.47 36.28
N ARG A 33 2.23 4.60 36.93
CA ARG A 33 0.83 5.00 37.16
C ARG A 33 0.26 5.63 35.92
N LEU A 34 -0.80 5.02 35.39
CA LEU A 34 -1.44 5.41 34.15
C LEU A 34 -2.91 5.78 34.38
N LEU A 35 -3.41 6.70 33.57
CA LEU A 35 -4.82 7.03 33.44
C LEU A 35 -5.27 6.63 32.02
N LEU A 36 -6.27 5.75 31.93
CA LEU A 36 -6.84 5.32 30.66
C LEU A 36 -7.87 6.34 30.15
N GLU A 37 -8.21 6.25 28.86
CA GLU A 37 -9.19 7.16 28.23
C GLU A 37 -10.60 7.05 28.82
N ASP A 38 -10.94 5.92 29.46
CA ASP A 38 -12.22 5.72 30.18
C ASP A 38 -12.21 6.31 31.61
N GLY A 39 -11.11 6.93 32.03
CA GLY A 39 -10.92 7.50 33.36
C GLY A 39 -10.42 6.51 34.41
N THR A 40 -10.16 5.25 34.05
CA THR A 40 -9.64 4.25 34.98
C THR A 40 -8.16 4.50 35.27
N GLU A 41 -7.81 4.57 36.56
CA GLU A 41 -6.41 4.57 37.00
C GLU A 41 -5.86 3.14 37.03
N LEU A 42 -4.66 2.95 36.48
CA LEU A 42 -3.98 1.66 36.35
C LEU A 42 -2.54 1.76 36.83
N ASP A 43 -2.21 0.96 37.85
CA ASP A 43 -0.82 0.71 38.25
C ASP A 43 -0.22 -0.35 37.31
N TYR A 44 0.40 0.11 36.22
CA TYR A 44 0.92 -0.76 35.16
C TYR A 44 2.33 -1.26 35.51
N SER A 45 2.50 -2.58 35.60
CA SER A 45 3.80 -3.20 35.84
C SER A 45 4.73 -2.96 34.64
N VAL A 46 5.91 -2.40 34.89
CA VAL A 46 6.92 -2.12 33.86
C VAL A 46 8.23 -2.80 34.17
N ASP A 47 8.93 -3.20 33.13
CA ASP A 47 10.35 -3.51 33.20
C ASP A 47 11.14 -2.19 33.10
N PRO A 48 11.98 -1.82 34.08
CA PRO A 48 12.80 -0.61 34.02
C PRO A 48 13.72 -0.54 32.78
N GLU A 49 14.06 -1.67 32.17
CA GLU A 49 14.88 -1.73 30.95
C GLU A 49 14.05 -1.60 29.67
N SER A 50 12.73 -1.80 29.73
CA SER A 50 11.82 -1.78 28.59
C SER A 50 10.51 -1.09 28.93
N LEU A 51 10.57 0.25 28.95
CA LEU A 51 9.41 1.09 29.24
C LEU A 51 8.42 1.11 28.05
N PRO A 52 7.12 1.33 28.32
CA PRO A 52 6.10 1.42 27.27
C PRO A 52 6.43 2.52 26.22
N PRO A 53 6.17 2.30 24.93
CA PRO A 53 6.46 3.29 23.90
C PRO A 53 5.75 4.62 24.13
N LEU A 54 6.47 5.74 24.04
CA LEU A 54 5.89 7.08 24.16
C LEU A 54 4.99 7.41 22.96
N ARG A 55 3.85 8.05 23.20
CA ARG A 55 2.97 8.55 22.13
C ARG A 55 3.50 9.87 21.58
N ASN A 56 3.48 10.01 20.26
CA ASN A 56 3.84 11.27 19.60
C ASN A 56 2.82 12.38 19.92
N PRO A 57 3.26 13.65 19.98
CA PRO A 57 2.35 14.80 20.08
C PRO A 57 1.31 14.81 18.95
N ASP A 58 0.08 15.21 19.25
CA ASP A 58 -1.03 15.15 18.27
C ASP A 58 -0.78 16.02 17.01
N ILE A 59 0.07 17.05 17.11
CA ILE A 59 0.46 17.89 15.96
C ILE A 59 1.24 17.13 14.88
N LEU A 60 1.93 16.04 15.24
CA LEU A 60 2.71 15.22 14.29
C LEU A 60 1.90 14.02 13.78
N VAL A 61 0.66 13.87 14.21
CA VAL A 61 -0.20 12.75 13.83
C VAL A 61 -0.91 13.09 12.53
N GLY A 62 -0.89 12.16 11.57
CA GLY A 62 -1.50 12.35 10.26
C GLY A 62 -0.55 12.90 9.19
N GLU A 63 0.73 13.11 9.52
CA GLU A 63 1.76 13.56 8.57
C GLU A 63 1.86 12.69 7.30
N ASN A 64 2.30 13.31 6.20
CA ASN A 64 2.43 12.64 4.91
C ASN A 64 3.58 11.62 4.85
N ASP A 65 4.60 11.79 5.68
CA ASP A 65 5.72 10.87 5.83
C ASP A 65 5.91 10.46 7.30
N LEU A 66 5.93 9.16 7.55
CA LEU A 66 6.14 8.59 8.88
C LEU A 66 7.52 8.93 9.48
N THR A 67 8.48 9.35 8.67
CA THR A 67 9.79 9.83 9.16
C THR A 67 9.72 11.15 9.93
N ALA A 68 8.60 11.89 9.84
CA ALA A 68 8.37 13.12 10.60
C ALA A 68 8.03 12.88 12.08
N LEU A 69 7.78 11.63 12.48
CA LEU A 69 7.43 11.28 13.86
C LEU A 69 8.65 11.37 14.79
N SER A 70 8.50 12.02 15.94
CA SER A 70 9.56 12.10 16.96
C SER A 70 9.93 10.74 17.53
N TYR A 71 8.93 9.88 17.75
CA TYR A 71 9.09 8.52 18.25
C TYR A 71 8.60 7.54 17.18
N LEU A 72 9.54 6.82 16.57
CA LEU A 72 9.26 5.84 15.52
C LEU A 72 9.31 4.42 16.09
N HIS A 73 8.14 3.86 16.35
CA HIS A 73 7.93 2.50 16.82
C HIS A 73 6.58 1.97 16.31
N GLU A 74 6.31 0.68 16.52
CA GLU A 74 5.12 0.01 15.97
C GLU A 74 3.79 0.72 16.26
N PRO A 75 3.45 1.08 17.52
CA PRO A 75 2.16 1.74 17.77
C PRO A 75 2.06 3.14 17.14
N ALA A 76 3.17 3.87 17.02
CA ALA A 76 3.16 5.17 16.33
C ALA A 76 2.82 5.03 14.84
N VAL A 77 3.42 4.04 14.16
CA VAL A 77 3.14 3.74 12.74
C VAL A 77 1.69 3.30 12.56
N LEU A 78 1.23 2.34 13.39
CA LEU A 78 -0.14 1.83 13.33
C LEU A 78 -1.16 2.95 13.54
N HIS A 79 -0.97 3.78 14.55
CA HIS A 79 -1.88 4.88 14.88
C HIS A 79 -1.94 5.93 13.77
N ASN A 80 -0.79 6.35 13.22
CA ASN A 80 -0.74 7.35 12.15
C ASN A 80 -1.43 6.83 10.88
N LEU A 81 -1.15 5.59 10.47
CA LEU A 81 -1.81 4.95 9.33
C LEU A 81 -3.32 4.79 9.55
N ARG A 82 -3.74 4.41 10.78
CA ARG A 82 -5.16 4.29 11.13
C ARG A 82 -5.88 5.62 10.98
N ILE A 83 -5.34 6.72 11.51
CA ILE A 83 -5.97 8.04 11.42
C ILE A 83 -6.06 8.50 9.96
N ARG A 84 -4.94 8.40 9.22
CA ARG A 84 -4.92 8.78 7.79
C ARG A 84 -5.95 8.01 6.98
N PHE A 85 -6.04 6.69 7.19
CA PHE A 85 -6.95 5.84 6.43
C PHE A 85 -8.40 5.94 6.89
N ALA A 86 -8.66 5.75 8.19
CA ALA A 86 -10.00 5.63 8.74
C ALA A 86 -10.71 6.98 8.83
N GLU A 87 -10.01 8.06 9.21
CA GLU A 87 -10.62 9.37 9.41
C GLU A 87 -10.47 10.24 8.17
N SER A 88 -9.24 10.37 7.64
CA SER A 88 -8.95 11.27 6.51
C SER A 88 -9.17 10.65 5.14
N LYS A 89 -9.46 9.34 5.06
CA LYS A 89 -9.65 8.58 3.80
C LYS A 89 -8.44 8.64 2.86
N LEU A 90 -7.24 8.87 3.40
CA LEU A 90 -5.98 8.88 2.68
C LEU A 90 -5.41 7.46 2.66
N ILE A 91 -5.18 6.94 1.46
CA ILE A 91 -4.70 5.57 1.26
C ILE A 91 -3.19 5.46 1.07
N TYR A 92 -2.53 6.58 0.81
CA TYR A 92 -1.11 6.65 0.51
C TYR A 92 -0.40 7.42 1.62
N THR A 93 0.73 6.88 2.09
CA THR A 93 1.58 7.51 3.10
C THR A 93 3.03 7.16 2.81
N TYR A 94 3.95 8.11 2.90
CA TYR A 94 5.37 7.81 2.78
C TYR A 94 5.92 7.21 4.08
N SER A 95 6.95 6.39 3.92
CA SER A 95 7.82 5.90 4.97
C SER A 95 9.25 6.03 4.44
N GLY A 96 9.74 7.27 4.44
CA GLY A 96 10.96 7.66 3.75
C GLY A 96 10.89 7.32 2.26
N ILE A 97 11.72 6.38 1.82
CA ILE A 97 11.79 5.96 0.40
C ILE A 97 10.67 4.99 -0.02
N ILE A 98 9.90 4.44 0.94
CA ILE A 98 8.85 3.46 0.69
C ILE A 98 7.49 4.18 0.66
N LEU A 99 6.63 3.79 -0.28
CA LEU A 99 5.23 4.19 -0.29
C LEU A 99 4.35 3.09 0.32
N VAL A 100 3.64 3.41 1.40
CA VAL A 100 2.60 2.57 1.99
C VAL A 100 1.28 2.85 1.27
N ALA A 101 0.63 1.79 0.77
CA ALA A 101 -0.65 1.86 0.09
C ALA A 101 -1.68 0.96 0.79
N MET A 102 -2.71 1.56 1.39
CA MET A 102 -3.82 0.88 2.06
C MET A 102 -4.95 0.61 1.06
N ASN A 103 -5.46 -0.62 0.98
CA ASN A 103 -6.53 -0.94 0.04
C ASN A 103 -7.89 -0.36 0.53
N PRO A 104 -8.51 0.60 -0.19
CA PRO A 104 -9.77 1.20 0.24
C PRO A 104 -11.01 0.34 -0.02
N TYR A 105 -10.91 -0.73 -0.82
CA TYR A 105 -12.06 -1.50 -1.35
C TYR A 105 -13.15 -0.61 -1.99
N LYS A 106 -12.77 0.58 -2.45
CA LYS A 106 -13.65 1.60 -3.02
C LYS A 106 -12.91 2.33 -4.14
N GLN A 107 -13.64 2.68 -5.19
CA GLN A 107 -13.10 3.54 -6.24
C GLN A 107 -12.93 4.96 -5.70
N LEU A 108 -11.74 5.53 -5.89
CA LEU A 108 -11.40 6.89 -5.47
C LEU A 108 -11.15 7.76 -6.71
N PRO A 109 -11.64 9.01 -6.75
CA PRO A 109 -11.47 9.91 -7.89
C PRO A 109 -10.08 10.57 -7.94
N ILE A 110 -9.01 9.82 -7.64
CA ILE A 110 -7.63 10.31 -7.54
C ILE A 110 -6.72 9.82 -8.68
N TYR A 111 -7.29 9.12 -9.67
CA TYR A 111 -6.55 8.49 -10.77
C TYR A 111 -6.90 9.06 -12.16
N GLY A 112 -7.52 10.25 -12.20
CA GLY A 112 -7.86 10.93 -13.46
C GLY A 112 -6.63 11.57 -14.11
N ASP A 113 -6.74 11.90 -15.41
CA ASP A 113 -5.64 12.48 -16.18
C ASP A 113 -5.18 13.84 -15.63
N ALA A 114 -6.12 14.63 -15.09
CA ALA A 114 -5.79 15.89 -14.40
C ALA A 114 -4.82 15.67 -13.23
N ILE A 115 -4.98 14.57 -12.48
CA ILE A 115 -4.09 14.23 -11.37
C ILE A 115 -2.73 13.76 -11.90
N ILE A 116 -2.71 12.95 -12.96
CA ILE A 116 -1.46 12.53 -13.62
C ILE A 116 -0.62 13.76 -14.01
N HIS A 117 -1.25 14.75 -14.65
CA HIS A 117 -0.58 15.98 -15.06
C HIS A 117 -0.15 16.84 -13.87
N ALA A 118 -0.90 16.86 -12.76
CA ALA A 118 -0.50 17.58 -11.56
C ALA A 118 0.78 17.02 -10.92
N TYR A 119 1.00 15.70 -10.99
CA TYR A 119 2.24 15.08 -10.50
C TYR A 119 3.41 15.20 -11.48
N SER A 120 3.16 15.40 -12.78
CA SER A 120 4.22 15.47 -13.79
C SER A 120 5.15 16.66 -13.56
N GLY A 121 6.47 16.41 -13.58
CA GLY A 121 7.53 17.38 -13.34
C GLY A 121 7.82 17.66 -11.86
N GLN A 122 6.90 17.32 -10.94
CA GLN A 122 7.04 17.63 -9.51
C GLN A 122 8.12 16.76 -8.85
N ASN A 123 8.72 17.23 -7.75
CA ASN A 123 9.63 16.39 -6.97
C ASN A 123 8.85 15.56 -5.94
N MET A 124 9.43 14.42 -5.58
CA MET A 124 8.97 13.63 -4.44
C MET A 124 9.00 14.50 -3.17
N GLY A 125 7.87 14.56 -2.45
CA GLY A 125 7.73 15.37 -1.22
C GLY A 125 7.08 16.74 -1.43
N ASP A 126 7.11 17.30 -2.64
CA ASP A 126 6.40 18.56 -2.96
C ASP A 126 4.89 18.34 -3.10
N MET A 127 4.49 17.09 -3.37
CA MET A 127 3.11 16.66 -3.56
C MET A 127 2.74 15.58 -2.55
N ASP A 128 1.44 15.46 -2.26
CA ASP A 128 0.89 14.42 -1.38
C ASP A 128 1.32 13.01 -1.83
N PRO A 129 1.46 12.05 -0.88
CA PRO A 129 1.80 10.68 -1.20
C PRO A 129 0.89 10.06 -2.24
N HIS A 130 1.47 9.54 -3.33
CA HIS A 130 0.70 8.88 -4.39
C HIS A 130 1.56 7.92 -5.21
N ILE A 131 0.95 6.90 -5.81
CA ILE A 131 1.65 5.98 -6.72
C ILE A 131 2.22 6.69 -7.95
N PHE A 132 1.60 7.81 -8.36
CA PHE A 132 2.08 8.66 -9.45
C PHE A 132 3.36 9.41 -9.09
N ALA A 133 3.55 9.79 -7.82
CA ALA A 133 4.81 10.38 -7.38
C ALA A 133 5.97 9.38 -7.49
N VAL A 134 5.74 8.11 -7.12
CA VAL A 134 6.73 7.03 -7.29
C VAL A 134 7.04 6.78 -8.77
N ALA A 135 6.02 6.80 -9.63
CA ALA A 135 6.20 6.65 -11.08
C ALA A 135 6.97 7.84 -11.67
N GLU A 136 6.65 9.06 -11.29
CA GLU A 136 7.33 10.27 -11.75
C GLU A 136 8.79 10.30 -11.30
N GLU A 137 9.07 9.96 -10.04
CA GLU A 137 10.45 9.92 -9.54
C GLU A 137 11.28 8.89 -10.32
N ALA A 138 10.72 7.70 -10.58
CA ALA A 138 11.38 6.72 -11.44
C ALA A 138 11.60 7.25 -12.86
N TYR A 139 10.61 7.90 -13.46
CA TYR A 139 10.73 8.47 -14.81
C TYR A 139 11.80 9.57 -14.88
N LYS A 140 11.81 10.49 -13.92
CA LYS A 140 12.82 11.56 -13.80
C LYS A 140 14.22 10.99 -13.60
N GLN A 141 14.39 10.01 -12.70
CA GLN A 141 15.68 9.39 -12.48
C GLN A 141 16.18 8.63 -13.70
N MET A 142 15.29 7.95 -14.43
CA MET A 142 15.62 7.29 -15.69
C MET A 142 16.14 8.29 -16.72
N ALA A 143 15.39 9.37 -16.98
CA ALA A 143 15.73 10.39 -17.96
C ALA A 143 16.98 11.19 -17.58
N ARG A 144 17.17 11.49 -16.29
CA ARG A 144 18.31 12.26 -15.79
C ARG A 144 19.59 11.46 -15.78
N ASN A 145 19.53 10.20 -15.34
CA ASN A 145 20.71 9.39 -15.07
C ASN A 145 21.03 8.38 -16.19
N ASN A 146 20.14 8.24 -17.19
CA ASN A 146 20.22 7.21 -18.23
C ASN A 146 20.42 5.80 -17.64
N ARG A 147 19.65 5.50 -16.58
CA ARG A 147 19.70 4.22 -15.86
C ARG A 147 18.33 3.58 -15.80
N ASN A 148 18.30 2.28 -16.04
CA ASN A 148 17.09 1.46 -15.90
C ASN A 148 16.57 1.52 -14.46
N GLN A 149 15.25 1.59 -14.31
CA GLN A 149 14.56 1.70 -13.03
C GLN A 149 13.69 0.46 -12.78
N SER A 150 13.37 0.21 -11.51
CA SER A 150 12.42 -0.83 -11.12
C SER A 150 11.44 -0.31 -10.08
N ILE A 151 10.15 -0.56 -10.32
CA ILE A 151 9.10 -0.35 -9.33
C ILE A 151 8.69 -1.72 -8.78
N ILE A 152 8.99 -1.96 -7.51
CA ILE A 152 8.71 -3.22 -6.83
C ILE A 152 7.48 -3.03 -5.95
N VAL A 153 6.44 -3.83 -6.19
CA VAL A 153 5.19 -3.78 -5.42
C VAL A 153 5.02 -5.07 -4.63
N SER A 154 5.11 -4.99 -3.30
CA SER A 154 5.00 -6.12 -2.37
C SER A 154 3.71 -6.04 -1.54
N GLY A 155 3.38 -7.14 -0.85
CA GLY A 155 2.21 -7.25 0.02
C GLY A 155 1.47 -8.56 -0.13
N GLU A 156 0.54 -8.84 0.78
CA GLU A 156 -0.25 -10.07 0.76
C GLU A 156 -1.25 -10.14 -0.41
N SER A 157 -1.86 -11.32 -0.63
CA SER A 157 -2.92 -11.47 -1.62
C SER A 157 -4.12 -10.58 -1.25
N GLY A 158 -4.56 -9.73 -2.17
CA GLY A 158 -5.65 -8.77 -1.92
C GLY A 158 -5.18 -7.38 -1.47
N ALA A 159 -3.89 -7.17 -1.20
CA ALA A 159 -3.36 -5.88 -0.76
C ALA A 159 -3.41 -4.75 -1.80
N GLY A 160 -3.72 -5.04 -3.07
CA GLY A 160 -3.79 -4.03 -4.14
C GLY A 160 -2.58 -3.96 -5.07
N LYS A 161 -1.63 -4.91 -4.99
CA LYS A 161 -0.40 -4.91 -5.82
C LYS A 161 -0.65 -4.70 -7.32
N THR A 162 -1.56 -5.48 -7.90
CA THR A 162 -1.90 -5.42 -9.34
C THR A 162 -2.49 -4.07 -9.72
N VAL A 163 -3.28 -3.46 -8.84
CA VAL A 163 -3.89 -2.14 -9.05
C VAL A 163 -2.83 -1.05 -9.03
N SER A 164 -1.93 -1.06 -8.04
CA SER A 164 -0.82 -0.10 -7.96
C SER A 164 0.11 -0.19 -9.18
N ALA A 165 0.48 -1.41 -9.59
CA ALA A 165 1.29 -1.61 -10.80
C ALA A 165 0.59 -1.08 -12.06
N ARG A 166 -0.73 -1.32 -12.19
CA ARG A 166 -1.52 -0.81 -13.33
C ARG A 166 -1.55 0.72 -13.37
N TYR A 167 -1.71 1.39 -12.23
CA TYR A 167 -1.69 2.84 -12.17
C TYR A 167 -0.31 3.43 -12.47
N ALA A 168 0.77 2.81 -11.98
CA ALA A 168 2.13 3.21 -12.38
C ALA A 168 2.34 3.09 -13.89
N MET A 169 1.90 1.98 -14.52
CA MET A 169 1.97 1.83 -15.98
C MET A 169 1.13 2.87 -16.73
N ARG A 170 -0.09 3.18 -16.24
CA ARG A 170 -0.94 4.23 -16.82
C ARG A 170 -0.29 5.61 -16.73
N TYR A 171 0.44 5.88 -15.66
CA TYR A 171 1.20 7.12 -15.52
C TYR A 171 2.22 7.26 -16.65
N PHE A 172 3.10 6.26 -16.81
CA PHE A 172 4.10 6.25 -17.89
C PHE A 172 3.47 6.42 -19.27
N ALA A 173 2.44 5.63 -19.57
CA ALA A 173 1.66 5.70 -20.81
C ALA A 173 1.16 7.12 -21.14
N THR A 174 0.79 7.89 -20.12
CA THR A 174 0.21 9.22 -20.29
C THR A 174 1.29 10.29 -20.44
N VAL A 175 2.34 10.26 -19.61
CA VAL A 175 3.40 11.29 -19.62
C VAL A 175 4.40 11.11 -20.76
N SER A 176 4.57 9.88 -21.26
CA SER A 176 5.47 9.57 -22.37
C SER A 176 4.75 9.54 -23.73
N LYS A 177 3.48 9.96 -23.80
CA LYS A 177 2.66 9.80 -25.00
C LYS A 177 3.25 10.57 -26.16
N SER A 178 3.65 9.85 -27.21
CA SER A 178 4.12 10.47 -28.44
C SER A 178 2.94 10.99 -29.27
N SER A 179 3.16 12.00 -30.10
CA SER A 179 2.18 12.45 -31.10
C SER A 179 2.03 11.50 -32.30
N SER A 180 2.73 10.35 -32.28
CA SER A 180 2.66 9.35 -33.36
C SER A 180 1.48 8.41 -33.15
N THR A 181 0.91 7.91 -34.25
CA THR A 181 -0.28 7.03 -34.30
C THR A 181 -0.05 5.63 -33.73
N ALA A 182 1.15 5.32 -33.24
CA ALA A 182 1.46 4.04 -32.64
C ALA A 182 1.02 4.07 -31.17
N HIS A 183 -0.21 3.61 -30.90
CA HIS A 183 -0.80 3.40 -29.58
C HIS A 183 -0.12 2.24 -28.82
N VAL A 184 1.20 2.30 -28.66
CA VAL A 184 2.00 1.28 -27.97
C VAL A 184 1.58 1.22 -26.51
N GLU A 185 1.32 2.37 -25.90
CA GLU A 185 0.83 2.52 -24.54
C GLU A 185 -0.47 1.74 -24.29
N ASP A 186 -1.42 1.80 -25.22
CA ASP A 186 -2.70 1.08 -25.11
C ASP A 186 -2.49 -0.43 -25.18
N LYS A 187 -1.56 -0.90 -26.02
CA LYS A 187 -1.20 -2.33 -26.11
C LYS A 187 -0.54 -2.84 -24.83
N VAL A 188 0.35 -2.04 -24.23
CA VAL A 188 0.98 -2.38 -22.94
C VAL A 188 -0.07 -2.52 -21.85
N LEU A 189 -1.02 -1.59 -21.77
CA LEU A 189 -2.12 -1.63 -20.80
C LEU A 189 -3.09 -2.80 -21.07
N ALA A 190 -3.39 -3.10 -22.33
CA ALA A 190 -4.27 -4.18 -22.76
C ALA A 190 -3.72 -5.59 -22.45
N SER A 191 -2.41 -5.73 -22.22
CA SER A 191 -1.82 -7.00 -21.77
C SER A 191 -2.33 -7.45 -20.39
N ASN A 192 -2.73 -6.50 -19.53
CA ASN A 192 -3.14 -6.81 -18.16
C ASN A 192 -4.42 -7.67 -18.13
N PRO A 193 -5.55 -7.27 -18.74
CA PRO A 193 -6.75 -8.11 -18.80
C PRO A 193 -6.49 -9.53 -19.31
N ILE A 194 -5.62 -9.69 -20.32
CA ILE A 194 -5.28 -11.00 -20.88
C ILE A 194 -4.59 -11.88 -19.82
N THR A 195 -3.55 -11.36 -19.17
CA THR A 195 -2.83 -12.11 -18.14
C THR A 195 -3.66 -12.37 -16.88
N GLU A 196 -4.59 -11.47 -16.56
CA GLU A 196 -5.55 -11.67 -15.48
C GLU A 196 -6.53 -12.80 -15.82
N ALA A 197 -7.04 -12.87 -17.05
CA ALA A 197 -7.98 -13.91 -17.48
C ALA A 197 -7.38 -15.33 -17.42
N VAL A 198 -6.09 -15.49 -17.72
CA VAL A 198 -5.43 -16.81 -17.77
C VAL A 198 -4.64 -17.17 -16.51
N GLY A 199 -4.27 -16.16 -15.70
CA GLY A 199 -3.34 -16.33 -14.58
C GLY A 199 -3.91 -15.93 -13.22
N ASN A 200 -5.08 -15.29 -13.17
CA ASN A 200 -5.76 -15.01 -11.91
C ASN A 200 -6.87 -16.03 -11.63
N ALA A 201 -7.18 -16.18 -10.35
CA ALA A 201 -8.29 -17.00 -9.91
C ALA A 201 -8.90 -16.44 -8.63
N LYS A 202 -10.18 -16.79 -8.40
CA LYS A 202 -10.83 -16.56 -7.12
C LYS A 202 -10.25 -17.47 -6.04
N THR A 203 -9.97 -16.89 -4.88
CA THR A 203 -9.48 -17.56 -3.67
C THR A 203 -10.36 -17.19 -2.48
N THR A 204 -10.13 -17.79 -1.32
CA THR A 204 -10.83 -17.41 -0.07
C THR A 204 -10.54 -15.97 0.38
N ARG A 205 -9.38 -15.41 0.00
CA ARG A 205 -8.92 -14.08 0.43
C ARG A 205 -9.11 -12.97 -0.61
N ASN A 206 -9.24 -13.32 -1.89
CA ASN A 206 -9.29 -12.36 -3.00
C ASN A 206 -10.00 -12.98 -4.21
N ASP A 207 -10.96 -12.25 -4.76
CA ASP A 207 -11.76 -12.65 -5.93
C ASP A 207 -10.97 -12.66 -7.24
N ASN A 208 -9.88 -11.89 -7.34
CA ASN A 208 -9.02 -11.80 -8.52
C ASN A 208 -7.54 -11.95 -8.11
N SER A 209 -7.20 -13.07 -7.45
CA SER A 209 -5.84 -13.34 -6.96
C SER A 209 -4.92 -13.79 -8.10
N SER A 210 -3.86 -13.04 -8.37
CA SER A 210 -2.82 -13.47 -9.32
C SER A 210 -2.07 -14.70 -8.78
N ARG A 211 -2.03 -15.77 -9.58
CA ARG A 211 -1.44 -17.07 -9.23
C ARG A 211 -0.10 -17.31 -9.93
N PHE A 212 0.58 -16.21 -10.27
CA PHE A 212 1.89 -16.14 -10.91
C PHE A 212 2.55 -14.80 -10.56
N GLY A 213 3.87 -14.74 -10.59
CA GLY A 213 4.64 -13.50 -10.58
C GLY A 213 4.71 -12.89 -11.97
N LYS A 214 4.59 -11.56 -12.07
CA LYS A 214 4.65 -10.81 -13.32
C LYS A 214 5.70 -9.72 -13.23
N TYR A 215 6.59 -9.66 -14.21
CA TYR A 215 7.58 -8.61 -14.39
C TYR A 215 7.41 -8.03 -15.80
N THR A 216 7.06 -6.75 -15.89
CA THR A 216 6.86 -6.05 -17.16
C THR A 216 7.98 -5.02 -17.32
N GLU A 217 8.85 -5.24 -18.30
CA GLU A 217 9.87 -4.28 -18.75
C GLU A 217 9.18 -3.31 -19.72
N ILE A 218 9.19 -2.01 -19.42
CA ILE A 218 8.71 -0.97 -20.36
C ILE A 218 9.95 -0.31 -20.96
N SER A 219 10.02 -0.32 -22.29
CA SER A 219 11.16 0.22 -23.03
C SER A 219 10.88 1.65 -23.47
N PHE A 220 11.86 2.53 -23.30
CA PHE A 220 11.82 3.92 -23.70
C PHE A 220 12.92 4.21 -24.75
N ASP A 221 12.67 5.15 -25.65
CA ASP A 221 13.68 5.67 -26.57
C ASP A 221 14.55 6.79 -25.94
N GLU A 222 15.47 7.36 -26.72
CA GLU A 222 16.33 8.46 -26.29
C GLU A 222 15.57 9.76 -25.96
N ARG A 223 14.31 9.88 -26.38
CA ARG A 223 13.41 10.99 -26.05
C ARG A 223 12.52 10.67 -24.85
N ASN A 224 12.78 9.56 -24.16
CA ASN A 224 12.00 9.02 -23.05
C ASN A 224 10.54 8.70 -23.44
N GLN A 225 10.28 8.33 -24.69
CA GLN A 225 8.97 7.89 -25.16
C GLN A 225 8.87 6.37 -25.15
N ILE A 226 7.70 5.82 -24.79
CA ILE A 226 7.49 4.37 -24.79
C ILE A 226 7.56 3.84 -26.22
N ILE A 227 8.42 2.84 -26.44
CA ILE A 227 8.56 2.12 -27.71
C ILE A 227 8.08 0.67 -27.66
N GLY A 228 7.88 0.12 -26.46
CA GLY A 228 7.38 -1.24 -26.30
C GLY A 228 7.38 -1.71 -24.84
N ALA A 229 6.95 -2.95 -24.65
CA ALA A 229 7.13 -3.64 -23.38
C ALA A 229 7.40 -5.14 -23.59
N ASN A 230 8.10 -5.74 -22.66
CA ASN A 230 8.35 -7.18 -22.59
C ASN A 230 7.87 -7.72 -21.24
N MET A 231 7.22 -8.87 -21.22
CA MET A 231 6.66 -9.44 -20.01
C MET A 231 7.26 -10.81 -19.70
N ARG A 232 7.80 -10.96 -18.49
CA ARG A 232 8.28 -12.23 -17.95
C ARG A 232 7.34 -12.70 -16.84
N THR A 233 7.01 -13.98 -16.86
CA THR A 233 6.13 -14.60 -15.87
C THR A 233 6.90 -15.65 -15.07
N TYR A 234 6.52 -15.80 -13.81
CA TYR A 234 7.22 -16.67 -12.85
C TYR A 234 6.22 -17.47 -12.02
N LEU A 235 6.59 -18.69 -11.63
CA LEU A 235 5.92 -19.46 -10.59
C LEU A 235 4.39 -19.59 -10.77
N LEU A 236 3.92 -19.90 -11.97
CA LEU A 236 2.50 -20.19 -12.20
C LEU A 236 2.06 -21.41 -11.37
N GLU A 237 0.99 -21.26 -10.60
CA GLU A 237 0.42 -22.31 -9.75
C GLU A 237 -0.30 -23.39 -10.58
N LYS A 238 0.47 -24.32 -11.16
CA LYS A 238 -0.04 -25.38 -12.05
C LYS A 238 -1.06 -26.30 -11.38
N SER A 239 -0.96 -26.52 -10.07
CA SER A 239 -1.91 -27.38 -9.33
C SER A 239 -3.36 -26.88 -9.45
N ARG A 240 -3.57 -25.57 -9.58
CA ARG A 240 -4.90 -24.95 -9.68
C ARG A 240 -5.68 -25.37 -10.93
N VAL A 241 -4.98 -25.85 -11.96
CA VAL A 241 -5.59 -26.34 -13.20
C VAL A 241 -6.46 -27.58 -12.94
N VAL A 242 -6.02 -28.44 -12.02
CA VAL A 242 -6.66 -29.75 -11.76
C VAL A 242 -7.24 -29.89 -10.35
N PHE A 243 -6.95 -28.92 -9.46
CA PHE A 243 -7.37 -28.97 -8.08
C PHE A 243 -7.85 -27.60 -7.59
N GLN A 244 -9.01 -27.57 -6.95
CA GLN A 244 -9.51 -26.40 -6.24
C GLN A 244 -10.01 -26.83 -4.85
N GLU A 245 -9.54 -26.12 -3.82
CA GLU A 245 -10.04 -26.33 -2.47
C GLU A 245 -11.48 -25.80 -2.36
N VAL A 246 -12.39 -26.64 -1.89
CA VAL A 246 -13.81 -26.29 -1.75
C VAL A 246 -13.97 -25.32 -0.58
N ARG A 247 -14.63 -24.18 -0.82
CA ARG A 247 -15.10 -23.32 0.28
C ARG A 247 -16.06 -24.13 1.15
N LYS A 248 -15.68 -24.42 2.40
CA LYS A 248 -16.68 -24.76 3.43
C LYS A 248 -17.56 -23.51 3.59
N ASN A 249 -18.83 -23.66 3.19
CA ASN A 249 -19.90 -22.66 3.13
C ASN A 249 -19.86 -21.67 1.94
N LEU A 250 -20.22 -22.15 0.75
CA LEU A 250 -21.31 -21.57 -0.05
C LEU A 250 -21.75 -22.57 -1.13
N ILE A 251 -23.06 -22.81 -1.19
CA ILE A 251 -23.74 -23.64 -2.19
C ILE A 251 -23.32 -23.23 -3.60
N ILE A 252 -23.06 -24.23 -4.43
CA ILE A 252 -22.74 -24.11 -5.85
C ILE A 252 -23.87 -23.34 -6.54
N GLN A 253 -23.62 -22.10 -6.94
CA GLN A 253 -24.30 -21.45 -8.04
C GLN A 253 -23.24 -20.87 -8.96
N GLY A 254 -23.11 -21.45 -10.16
CA GLY A 254 -22.28 -20.84 -11.20
C GLY A 254 -21.55 -21.78 -12.16
N TRP A 255 -21.93 -23.05 -12.30
CA TRP A 255 -21.33 -23.96 -13.30
C TRP A 255 -22.34 -24.82 -14.08
N GLU A 256 -23.61 -24.40 -14.20
CA GLU A 256 -24.60 -25.10 -15.05
C GLU A 256 -24.93 -24.39 -16.38
N ALA A 257 -24.29 -23.27 -16.72
CA ALA A 257 -24.75 -22.45 -17.87
C ALA A 257 -24.07 -22.69 -19.23
N ILE A 258 -23.16 -23.65 -19.42
CA ILE A 258 -22.40 -23.76 -20.69
C ILE A 258 -22.48 -25.13 -21.41
N LEU A 259 -23.10 -26.17 -20.83
CA LEU A 259 -23.17 -27.49 -21.49
C LEU A 259 -24.59 -28.00 -21.83
N SER A 260 -25.59 -27.11 -21.87
CA SER A 260 -26.90 -27.47 -22.42
C SER A 260 -27.40 -26.40 -23.39
N SER A 261 -26.83 -26.40 -24.60
CA SER A 261 -27.53 -25.95 -25.82
C SER A 261 -26.61 -26.14 -27.04
N ARG A 262 -26.59 -27.37 -27.56
CA ARG A 262 -26.67 -27.66 -29.00
C ARG A 262 -26.81 -29.18 -29.17
N VAL A 263 -27.82 -29.52 -29.96
CA VAL A 263 -28.22 -30.84 -30.46
C VAL A 263 -27.05 -31.56 -31.10
#